data_AF-A0A732I7Y8-F1
#
_entry.id   AF-A0A732I7Y8-F1
#
_cell.length_a   1.000
_cell.length_b   1.000
_cell.length_c   1.000
_cell.angle_alpha   90.00
_cell.angle_beta   90.00
_cell.angle_gamma   90.00
#
_symmetry.space_group_name_H-M   'P 1'
#
loop_
_entity.id
_entity.type
_entity.pdbx_description
1 polymer ?
#
loop_
_entity_poly.entity_id
_entity_poly.type
_entity_poly.pdbx_seq_one_letter_code
_entity_poly.pdbx_strand_id
1 'polypeptide(L)'
;WATSVVINWGSRTGWVRTDEKPDIILDLPANEIIPKVKEILKREDDSFTSRQPFVGLIKENPRKALSALAIAGRGGDYPKEFWSPMISELPKDLKPRVRRVFLNRIVRLPVTALVELRHTLSNWLEQNLAATLEFDEDLGWAVYDHVIEGILSGGADATRSGFGEVIRNGEVVIQSRRTFSHAINGPVGKCTQALFQVMPSEEKKAGSLIPYSIKSRIERLFTAPGEGADHTIAITTRNLNWLMFVDPAWAKEWLIPILDLKHPAAEPAWNGYLHCNDMPSIAVAELIKPYFLNLIPWIESLSWEKNYSVRASQWLGLMRMFHPDEPSSPSRNEMRSILRELSDEARNRFISWLGLVGQKNESGWVKYVIPLIREDWPKERQYRTTSSVKAWVGLLDDTGDKFPEVYDSVKTYLVPIETIDHLFYRFTRELGGKEAIAAIFPETTLDLMDKITPQIFTRTSGELQKILELIGDTDTSLIKDSRYLRLIALVEKN
;
A
#
# COMPACT_ATOMS: atom_id res chain seq x y z
N TRP A 1 -38.12 -24.99 -38.41
CA TRP A 1 -36.76 -24.58 -38.82
C TRP A 1 -36.34 -23.31 -38.07
N ALA A 2 -36.30 -23.36 -36.73
CA ALA A 2 -35.75 -22.30 -35.87
C ALA A 2 -35.48 -22.89 -34.47
N THR A 3 -34.67 -23.95 -34.40
CA THR A 3 -34.31 -24.59 -33.12
C THR A 3 -32.91 -25.23 -33.18
N SER A 4 -31.98 -24.60 -33.91
CA SER A 4 -30.64 -25.18 -34.12
C SER A 4 -29.50 -24.15 -34.21
N VAL A 5 -29.54 -23.02 -33.49
CA VAL A 5 -28.44 -22.02 -33.51
C VAL A 5 -28.00 -21.51 -32.13
N VAL A 6 -28.47 -22.08 -31.01
CA VAL A 6 -28.04 -21.65 -29.63
C VAL A 6 -27.19 -22.72 -28.92
N ILE A 7 -26.40 -23.51 -29.65
CA ILE A 7 -25.54 -24.54 -29.02
C ILE A 7 -24.04 -24.22 -29.05
N ASN A 8 -23.53 -23.33 -29.90
CA ASN A 8 -22.06 -23.20 -30.02
C ASN A 8 -21.38 -22.01 -29.35
N TRP A 9 -22.09 -21.03 -28.77
CA TRP A 9 -21.44 -19.83 -28.22
C TRP A 9 -22.12 -19.22 -26.97
N GLY A 10 -22.79 -20.04 -26.16
CA GLY A 10 -23.36 -19.60 -24.90
C GLY A 10 -22.36 -19.80 -23.75
N SER A 11 -21.77 -18.72 -23.22
CA SER A 11 -21.08 -18.76 -21.93
C SER A 11 -22.08 -19.15 -20.84
N ARG A 12 -21.97 -20.37 -20.33
CA ARG A 12 -22.79 -20.85 -19.21
C ARG A 12 -22.22 -20.30 -17.90
N THR A 13 -22.77 -19.19 -17.43
CA THR A 13 -22.53 -18.70 -16.07
C THR A 13 -23.48 -19.43 -15.12
N GLY A 14 -22.92 -20.21 -14.20
CA GLY A 14 -23.67 -20.92 -13.16
C GLY A 14 -22.86 -20.96 -11.86
N TRP A 15 -23.55 -20.87 -10.72
CA TRP A 15 -22.93 -21.07 -9.40
C TRP A 15 -22.57 -22.54 -9.22
N VAL A 16 -21.29 -22.84 -9.02
CA VAL A 16 -20.83 -24.21 -8.70
C VAL A 16 -21.11 -24.47 -7.22
N ARG A 17 -21.88 -25.51 -6.92
CA ARG A 17 -22.12 -25.95 -5.53
C ARG A 17 -20.96 -26.85 -5.08
N THR A 18 -20.36 -26.58 -3.92
CA THR A 18 -19.32 -27.45 -3.34
C THR A 18 -19.97 -28.55 -2.48
N ASP A 19 -19.60 -29.81 -2.72
CA ASP A 19 -20.01 -30.95 -1.90
C ASP A 19 -18.79 -31.60 -1.25
N GLU A 20 -18.63 -31.42 0.06
CA GLU A 20 -17.49 -31.94 0.83
C GLU A 20 -17.78 -33.28 1.52
N LYS A 21 -18.92 -33.94 1.27
CA LYS A 21 -19.26 -35.17 2.00
C LYS A 21 -18.23 -36.30 1.75
N PRO A 22 -17.59 -36.85 2.80
CA PRO A 22 -16.60 -37.90 2.63
C PRO A 22 -17.19 -39.31 2.52
N ASP A 23 -18.51 -39.47 2.55
CA ASP A 23 -19.24 -40.75 2.60
C ASP A 23 -18.66 -41.84 1.69
N ILE A 24 -18.28 -41.46 0.47
CA ILE A 24 -17.77 -42.37 -0.57
C ILE A 24 -16.32 -42.86 -0.36
N ILE A 25 -15.58 -42.24 0.57
CA ILE A 25 -14.20 -42.60 0.93
C ILE A 25 -14.01 -42.86 2.42
N LEU A 26 -15.01 -42.58 3.26
CA LEU A 26 -14.90 -42.63 4.71
C LEU A 26 -14.57 -44.03 5.23
N ASP A 27 -15.11 -45.07 4.59
CA ASP A 27 -14.91 -46.48 4.99
C ASP A 27 -13.76 -47.17 4.24
N LEU A 28 -13.22 -46.56 3.19
CA LEU A 28 -12.16 -47.17 2.38
C LEU A 28 -10.84 -47.34 3.14
N PRO A 29 -10.05 -48.39 2.88
CA PRO A 29 -8.66 -48.48 3.33
C PRO A 29 -7.84 -47.28 2.85
N ALA A 30 -6.89 -46.81 3.67
CA ALA A 30 -6.14 -45.57 3.37
C ALA A 30 -5.38 -45.60 2.02
N ASN A 31 -4.95 -46.77 1.56
CA ASN A 31 -4.29 -46.96 0.27
C ASN A 31 -5.23 -46.82 -0.93
N GLU A 32 -6.55 -46.93 -0.75
CA GLU A 32 -7.54 -46.85 -1.82
C GLU A 32 -8.14 -45.45 -1.97
N ILE A 33 -7.95 -44.58 -0.98
CA ILE A 33 -8.56 -43.24 -0.93
C ILE A 33 -8.06 -42.36 -2.09
N ILE A 34 -6.75 -42.16 -2.25
CA ILE A 34 -6.21 -41.27 -3.30
C ILE A 34 -6.59 -41.76 -4.70
N PRO A 35 -6.43 -43.06 -5.06
CA PRO A 35 -6.91 -43.57 -6.35
C PRO A 35 -8.40 -43.31 -6.56
N LYS A 36 -9.24 -43.52 -5.54
CA LYS A 36 -10.68 -43.33 -5.65
C LYS A 36 -11.06 -41.88 -5.90
N VAL A 37 -10.45 -40.93 -5.17
CA VAL A 37 -10.76 -39.51 -5.39
C VAL A 37 -10.23 -39.02 -6.74
N LYS A 38 -9.06 -39.52 -7.21
CA LYS A 38 -8.58 -39.25 -8.58
C LYS A 38 -9.57 -39.74 -9.65
N GLU A 39 -10.23 -40.88 -9.44
CA GLU A 39 -11.27 -41.39 -10.36
C GLU A 39 -12.49 -40.46 -10.41
N ILE A 40 -12.91 -39.93 -9.25
CA ILE A 40 -14.07 -39.03 -9.13
C ILE A 40 -13.78 -37.69 -9.82
N LEU A 41 -12.62 -37.09 -9.55
CA LEU A 41 -12.23 -35.80 -10.15
C LEU A 41 -12.17 -35.87 -11.68
N LYS A 42 -11.74 -37.01 -12.25
CA LYS A 42 -11.73 -37.22 -13.71
C LYS A 42 -13.12 -37.29 -14.35
N ARG A 43 -14.17 -37.58 -13.58
CA ARG A 43 -15.55 -37.74 -14.09
C ARG A 43 -16.36 -36.44 -14.01
N GLU A 44 -15.84 -35.40 -13.39
CA GLU A 44 -16.59 -34.18 -13.05
C GLU A 44 -16.46 -33.02 -14.04
N ASP A 45 -15.72 -33.17 -15.15
CA ASP A 45 -15.50 -32.12 -16.16
C ASP A 45 -16.80 -31.54 -16.77
N ASP A 46 -17.96 -32.23 -16.62
CA ASP A 46 -19.27 -31.82 -17.19
C ASP A 46 -20.33 -31.41 -16.14
N SER A 47 -20.01 -31.24 -14.85
CA SER A 47 -21.03 -31.01 -13.79
C SER A 47 -20.93 -29.66 -13.05
N PHE A 48 -22.08 -29.05 -12.71
CA PHE A 48 -22.17 -27.82 -11.89
C PHE A 48 -21.97 -28.05 -10.38
N THR A 49 -21.40 -29.18 -9.97
CA THR A 49 -21.10 -29.50 -8.56
C THR A 49 -19.63 -29.92 -8.45
N SER A 50 -18.83 -29.18 -7.68
CA SER A 50 -17.45 -29.57 -7.38
C SER A 50 -17.47 -30.46 -6.15
N ARG A 51 -17.21 -31.77 -6.32
CA ARG A 51 -17.13 -32.67 -5.16
C ARG A 51 -15.71 -32.68 -4.61
N GLN A 52 -15.60 -32.45 -3.32
CA GLN A 52 -14.34 -32.40 -2.59
C GLN A 52 -14.37 -33.37 -1.40
N PRO A 53 -14.61 -34.67 -1.63
CA PRO A 53 -14.75 -35.67 -0.55
C PRO A 53 -13.48 -35.77 0.31
N PHE A 54 -12.30 -35.50 -0.28
CA PHE A 54 -11.05 -35.49 0.45
C PHE A 54 -10.95 -34.34 1.45
N VAL A 55 -11.51 -33.17 1.14
CA VAL A 55 -11.61 -32.04 2.08
C VAL A 55 -12.48 -32.41 3.27
N GLY A 56 -13.63 -33.05 3.04
CA GLY A 56 -14.44 -33.62 4.11
C GLY A 56 -13.67 -34.59 4.99
N LEU A 57 -12.89 -35.49 4.38
CA LEU A 57 -12.08 -36.46 5.12
C LEU A 57 -10.98 -35.78 5.95
N ILE A 58 -10.38 -34.69 5.47
CA ILE A 58 -9.41 -33.89 6.24
C ILE A 58 -10.07 -33.33 7.50
N LYS A 59 -11.28 -32.78 7.36
CA LYS A 59 -12.02 -32.16 8.48
C LYS A 59 -12.52 -33.21 9.48
N GLU A 60 -13.03 -34.34 9.01
CA GLU A 60 -13.61 -35.38 9.86
C GLU A 60 -12.57 -36.34 10.46
N ASN A 61 -11.57 -36.76 9.67
CA ASN A 61 -10.55 -37.72 10.08
C ASN A 61 -9.16 -37.39 9.50
N PRO A 62 -8.51 -36.32 9.99
CA PRO A 62 -7.23 -35.84 9.45
C PRO A 62 -6.12 -36.89 9.53
N ARG A 63 -6.15 -37.79 10.52
CA ARG A 63 -5.21 -38.91 10.62
C ARG A 63 -5.32 -39.86 9.43
N LYS A 64 -6.54 -40.18 8.99
CA LYS A 64 -6.78 -41.08 7.87
C LYS A 64 -6.39 -40.43 6.55
N ALA A 65 -6.73 -39.15 6.35
CA ALA A 65 -6.29 -38.35 5.20
C ALA A 65 -4.74 -38.30 5.09
N LEU A 66 -4.06 -37.99 6.20
CA LEU A 66 -2.58 -38.02 6.28
C LEU A 66 -1.98 -39.38 5.95
N SER A 67 -2.62 -40.46 6.41
CA SER A 67 -2.15 -41.81 6.16
C SER A 67 -2.26 -42.17 4.68
N ALA A 68 -3.33 -41.74 4.01
CA ALA A 68 -3.51 -41.93 2.57
C ALA A 68 -2.41 -41.22 1.76
N LEU A 69 -2.12 -39.96 2.09
CA LEU A 69 -1.02 -39.20 1.48
C LEU A 69 0.36 -39.80 1.76
N ALA A 70 0.59 -40.28 2.98
CA ALA A 70 1.84 -40.94 3.33
C ALA A 70 2.04 -42.26 2.56
N ILE A 71 0.96 -43.00 2.29
CA ILE A 71 1.01 -44.21 1.45
C ILE A 71 1.35 -43.85 0.01
N ALA A 72 0.68 -42.84 -0.57
CA ALA A 72 0.98 -42.36 -1.92
C ALA A 72 2.44 -41.88 -2.05
N GLY A 73 2.93 -41.11 -1.07
CA GLY A 73 4.30 -40.62 -1.05
C GLY A 73 5.37 -41.72 -0.96
N ARG A 74 5.07 -42.87 -0.35
CA ARG A 74 5.98 -44.05 -0.39
C ARG A 74 6.14 -44.62 -1.79
N GLY A 75 5.14 -44.44 -2.66
CA GLY A 75 5.21 -44.75 -4.09
C GLY A 75 5.78 -43.62 -4.94
N GLY A 76 6.26 -42.52 -4.33
CA GLY A 76 6.76 -41.34 -5.04
C GLY A 76 5.69 -40.38 -5.56
N ASP A 77 4.42 -40.59 -5.23
CA ASP A 77 3.30 -39.74 -5.68
C ASP A 77 2.99 -38.66 -4.63
N TYR A 78 3.19 -37.39 -5.00
CA TYR A 78 2.94 -36.21 -4.15
C TYR A 78 1.95 -35.25 -4.83
N PRO A 79 0.70 -35.67 -5.06
CA PRO A 79 -0.26 -34.93 -5.87
C PRO A 79 -0.69 -33.62 -5.21
N LYS A 80 -0.44 -32.50 -5.88
CA LYS A 80 -0.73 -31.14 -5.40
C LYS A 80 -2.21 -30.96 -5.04
N GLU A 81 -3.11 -31.56 -5.80
CA GLU A 81 -4.56 -31.47 -5.63
C GLU A 81 -5.04 -32.06 -4.29
N PHE A 82 -4.24 -32.91 -3.64
CA PHE A 82 -4.55 -33.46 -2.31
C PHE A 82 -3.66 -32.87 -1.22
N TRP A 83 -2.40 -32.58 -1.51
CA TRP A 83 -1.51 -31.92 -0.55
C TRP A 83 -1.93 -30.47 -0.25
N SER A 84 -2.40 -29.73 -1.25
CA SER A 84 -2.84 -28.35 -1.05
C SER A 84 -3.97 -28.24 -0.02
N PRO A 85 -5.11 -28.95 -0.17
CA PRO A 85 -6.16 -28.93 0.84
C PRO A 85 -5.73 -29.56 2.17
N MET A 86 -4.86 -30.58 2.14
CA MET A 86 -4.31 -31.15 3.39
C MET A 86 -3.55 -30.10 4.21
N ILE A 87 -2.87 -29.16 3.55
CA ILE A 87 -2.13 -28.08 4.20
C ILE A 87 -3.07 -26.93 4.60
N SER A 88 -4.01 -26.53 3.73
CA SER A 88 -4.87 -25.35 3.97
C SER A 88 -6.08 -25.61 4.86
N GLU A 89 -6.67 -26.81 4.80
CA GLU A 89 -7.94 -27.14 5.46
C GLU A 89 -7.77 -27.94 6.76
N LEU A 90 -6.53 -28.15 7.21
CA LEU A 90 -6.26 -28.92 8.42
C LEU A 90 -6.89 -28.22 9.64
N PRO A 91 -7.70 -28.90 10.47
CA PRO A 91 -8.29 -28.29 11.65
C PRO A 91 -7.24 -27.72 12.60
N LYS A 92 -7.55 -26.65 13.33
CA LYS A 92 -6.59 -26.02 14.26
C LYS A 92 -6.39 -26.84 15.53
N ASP A 93 -7.44 -27.53 15.98
CA ASP A 93 -7.57 -28.31 17.22
C ASP A 93 -7.12 -29.78 17.07
N LEU A 94 -6.04 -30.02 16.32
CA LEU A 94 -5.47 -31.36 16.17
C LEU A 94 -4.96 -31.93 17.49
N LYS A 95 -5.17 -33.24 17.66
CA LYS A 95 -4.42 -34.02 18.66
C LYS A 95 -2.90 -33.84 18.43
N PRO A 96 -2.09 -33.62 19.49
CA PRO A 96 -0.64 -33.40 19.38
C PRO A 96 0.10 -34.41 18.50
N ARG A 97 -0.26 -35.69 18.59
CA ARG A 97 0.32 -36.76 17.76
C ARG A 97 0.08 -36.55 16.26
N VAL A 98 -1.12 -36.12 15.87
CA VAL A 98 -1.48 -35.88 14.46
C VAL A 98 -0.74 -34.64 13.94
N ARG A 99 -0.68 -33.57 14.75
CA ARG A 99 0.10 -32.37 14.42
C ARG A 99 1.58 -32.70 14.19
N ARG A 100 2.22 -33.42 15.12
CA ARG A 100 3.63 -33.84 14.97
C ARG A 100 3.85 -34.70 13.72
N VAL A 101 2.94 -35.63 13.42
CA VAL A 101 3.02 -36.44 12.19
C VAL A 101 2.92 -35.56 10.95
N PHE A 102 1.97 -34.63 10.88
CA PHE A 102 1.84 -33.69 9.76
C PHE A 102 3.13 -32.90 9.52
N LEU A 103 3.69 -32.26 10.55
CA LEU A 103 4.93 -31.48 10.44
C LEU A 103 6.10 -32.34 9.96
N ASN A 104 6.27 -33.55 10.52
CA ASN A 104 7.29 -34.50 10.06
C ASN A 104 7.09 -34.96 8.61
N ARG A 105 5.86 -34.92 8.08
CA ARG A 105 5.60 -35.20 6.66
C ARG A 105 5.99 -34.02 5.78
N ILE A 106 5.75 -32.79 6.21
CA ILE A 106 6.21 -31.59 5.49
C ILE A 106 7.74 -31.60 5.34
N VAL A 107 8.48 -31.89 6.42
CA VAL A 107 9.96 -32.01 6.40
C VAL A 107 10.47 -33.14 5.47
N ARG A 108 9.59 -34.04 5.02
CA ARG A 108 9.94 -35.15 4.12
C ARG A 108 9.44 -34.97 2.69
N LEU A 109 8.75 -33.87 2.39
CA LEU A 109 8.33 -33.59 1.02
C LEU A 109 9.56 -33.41 0.12
N PRO A 110 9.60 -34.03 -1.07
CA PRO A 110 10.70 -33.83 -2.01
C PRO A 110 10.66 -32.41 -2.60
N VAL A 111 11.81 -31.94 -3.09
CA VAL A 111 11.96 -30.59 -3.68
C VAL A 111 10.92 -30.32 -4.76
N THR A 112 10.63 -31.29 -5.64
CA THR A 112 9.62 -31.15 -6.70
C THR A 112 8.23 -30.81 -6.13
N ALA A 113 7.81 -31.50 -5.08
CA ALA A 113 6.54 -31.24 -4.40
C ALA A 113 6.54 -29.88 -3.69
N LEU A 114 7.65 -29.50 -3.04
CA LEU A 114 7.79 -28.19 -2.39
C LEU A 114 7.64 -27.03 -3.39
N VAL A 115 8.26 -27.15 -4.57
CA VAL A 115 8.15 -26.15 -5.65
C VAL A 115 6.72 -26.07 -6.19
N GLU A 116 6.05 -27.22 -6.33
CA GLU A 116 4.67 -27.27 -6.82
C GLU A 116 3.65 -26.69 -5.81
N LEU A 117 3.93 -26.88 -4.53
CA LEU A 117 3.13 -26.44 -3.38
C LEU A 117 3.56 -25.09 -2.80
N ARG A 118 4.55 -24.42 -3.39
CA ARG A 118 5.19 -23.20 -2.85
C ARG A 118 4.23 -22.15 -2.29
N HIS A 119 3.14 -21.85 -3.00
CA HIS A 119 2.17 -20.84 -2.57
C HIS A 119 1.33 -21.35 -1.40
N THR A 120 0.92 -22.61 -1.42
CA THR A 120 0.18 -23.24 -0.32
C THR A 120 1.05 -23.29 0.95
N LEU A 121 2.29 -23.73 0.83
CA LEU A 121 3.22 -23.89 1.96
C LEU A 121 3.62 -22.54 2.56
N SER A 122 3.95 -21.56 1.72
CA SER A 122 4.32 -20.22 2.20
C SER A 122 3.14 -19.49 2.87
N ASN A 123 1.92 -19.60 2.33
CA ASN A 123 0.71 -19.11 2.99
C ASN A 123 0.51 -19.79 4.35
N TRP A 124 0.71 -21.10 4.41
CA TRP A 124 0.54 -21.85 5.64
C TRP A 124 1.57 -21.45 6.69
N LEU A 125 2.84 -21.28 6.31
CA LEU A 125 3.90 -20.78 7.19
C LEU A 125 3.58 -19.38 7.72
N GLU A 126 3.18 -18.45 6.84
CA GLU A 126 2.77 -17.10 7.22
C GLU A 126 1.69 -17.12 8.30
N GLN A 127 0.75 -18.06 8.25
CA GLN A 127 -0.37 -18.12 9.20
C GLN A 127 -0.09 -18.96 10.46
N ASN A 128 0.84 -19.92 10.40
CA ASN A 128 0.96 -20.97 11.41
C ASN A 128 2.35 -21.13 12.03
N LEU A 129 3.38 -20.39 11.58
CA LEU A 129 4.73 -20.55 12.10
C LEU A 129 4.78 -20.33 13.62
N ALA A 130 4.15 -19.28 14.15
CA ALA A 130 4.10 -18.99 15.58
C ALA A 130 3.58 -20.17 16.40
N ALA A 131 2.39 -20.68 16.04
CA ALA A 131 1.76 -21.82 16.72
C ALA A 131 2.54 -23.13 16.53
N THR A 132 3.32 -23.24 15.46
CA THR A 132 4.19 -24.39 15.19
C THR A 132 5.42 -24.35 16.11
N LEU A 133 6.05 -23.19 16.26
CA LEU A 133 7.18 -22.99 17.16
C LEU A 133 6.79 -23.17 18.63
N GLU A 134 5.61 -22.67 19.03
CA GLU A 134 5.07 -22.89 20.39
C GLU A 134 4.83 -24.38 20.68
N PHE A 135 4.43 -25.15 19.66
CA PHE A 135 4.20 -26.58 19.81
C PHE A 135 5.49 -27.39 19.94
N ASP A 136 6.47 -27.11 19.09
CA ASP A 136 7.74 -27.84 18.99
C ASP A 136 8.74 -26.97 18.22
N GLU A 137 9.58 -26.22 18.94
CA GLU A 137 10.43 -25.16 18.35
C GLU A 137 11.39 -25.72 17.29
N ASP A 138 12.15 -26.77 17.62
CA ASP A 138 13.10 -27.41 16.71
C ASP A 138 12.40 -27.91 15.44
N LEU A 139 11.25 -28.56 15.60
CA LEU A 139 10.48 -29.06 14.46
C LEU A 139 9.87 -27.94 13.62
N GLY A 140 9.43 -26.85 14.26
CA GLY A 140 8.91 -25.67 13.57
C GLY A 140 9.97 -25.00 12.71
N TRP A 141 11.18 -24.84 13.24
CA TRP A 141 12.31 -24.34 12.45
C TRP A 141 12.73 -25.30 11.34
N ALA A 142 12.76 -26.61 11.61
CA ALA A 142 13.05 -27.62 10.58
C ALA A 142 12.01 -27.59 9.43
N VAL A 143 10.73 -27.37 9.73
CA VAL A 143 9.67 -27.21 8.73
C VAL A 143 9.90 -25.93 7.91
N TYR A 144 10.15 -24.80 8.57
CA TYR A 144 10.43 -23.53 7.90
C TYR A 144 11.62 -23.66 6.94
N ASP A 145 12.75 -24.18 7.43
CA ASP A 145 13.99 -24.29 6.67
C ASP A 145 13.84 -25.25 5.48
N HIS A 146 13.19 -26.40 5.68
CA HIS A 146 12.98 -27.37 4.61
C HIS A 146 12.10 -26.80 3.48
N VAL A 147 11.01 -26.11 3.85
CA VAL A 147 10.13 -25.46 2.86
C VAL A 147 10.88 -24.36 2.11
N ILE A 148 11.62 -23.51 2.83
CA ILE A 148 12.39 -22.43 2.21
C ILE A 148 13.44 -22.98 1.26
N GLU A 149 14.31 -23.88 1.71
CA GLU A 149 15.38 -24.40 0.84
C GLU A 149 14.82 -25.17 -0.36
N GLY A 150 13.68 -25.85 -0.20
CA GLY A 150 12.96 -26.45 -1.33
C GLY A 150 12.46 -25.42 -2.35
N ILE A 151 11.87 -24.31 -1.88
CA ILE A 151 11.42 -23.21 -2.75
C ILE A 151 12.61 -22.56 -3.46
N LEU A 152 13.69 -22.24 -2.72
CA LEU A 152 14.89 -21.60 -3.28
C LEU A 152 15.58 -22.50 -4.31
N SER A 153 15.59 -23.82 -4.08
CA SER A 153 16.13 -24.81 -5.02
C SER A 153 15.36 -24.87 -6.35
N GLY A 154 14.11 -24.41 -6.38
CA GLY A 154 13.30 -24.31 -7.59
C GLY A 154 13.63 -23.12 -8.49
N GLY A 155 14.60 -22.27 -8.11
CA GLY A 155 15.05 -21.13 -8.91
C GLY A 155 14.03 -20.00 -9.01
N ALA A 156 14.19 -19.14 -10.01
CA ALA A 156 13.42 -17.91 -10.15
C ALA A 156 11.90 -18.14 -10.21
N ASP A 157 11.45 -19.15 -10.97
CA ASP A 157 10.02 -19.47 -11.12
C ASP A 157 9.35 -19.88 -9.81
N ALA A 158 10.10 -20.55 -8.93
CA ALA A 158 9.60 -20.96 -7.62
C ALA A 158 9.49 -19.80 -6.62
N THR A 159 10.12 -18.66 -6.88
CA THR A 159 10.03 -17.47 -6.03
C THR A 159 9.05 -16.42 -6.53
N ARG A 160 8.52 -16.62 -7.74
CA ARG A 160 7.67 -15.67 -8.44
C ARG A 160 6.39 -15.38 -7.66
N SER A 161 6.03 -14.10 -7.58
CA SER A 161 4.79 -13.64 -6.96
C SER A 161 3.56 -14.16 -7.71
N GLY A 162 2.54 -14.55 -6.94
CA GLY A 162 1.22 -14.88 -7.46
C GLY A 162 0.42 -13.63 -7.90
N PHE A 163 0.94 -12.42 -7.64
CA PHE A 163 0.35 -11.19 -8.15
C PHE A 163 0.54 -11.12 -9.66
N GLY A 164 -0.59 -11.19 -10.37
CA GLY A 164 -0.65 -11.25 -11.83
C GLY A 164 -0.39 -9.91 -12.51
N GLU A 165 -0.43 -9.93 -13.83
CA GLU A 165 -0.30 -8.74 -14.66
C GLU A 165 -1.55 -7.85 -14.54
N VAL A 166 -1.34 -6.53 -14.56
CA VAL A 166 -2.43 -5.57 -14.58
C VAL A 166 -2.85 -5.33 -16.03
N ILE A 167 -4.10 -5.68 -16.36
CA ILE A 167 -4.66 -5.45 -17.70
C ILE A 167 -5.50 -4.17 -17.65
N ARG A 168 -5.19 -3.19 -18.50
CA ARG A 168 -5.96 -1.95 -18.66
C ARG A 168 -6.33 -1.79 -20.13
N ASN A 169 -7.63 -1.62 -20.40
CA ASN A 169 -8.17 -1.52 -21.76
C ASN A 169 -7.77 -2.67 -22.70
N GLY A 170 -7.59 -3.88 -22.15
CA GLY A 170 -7.18 -5.06 -22.92
C GLY A 170 -5.67 -5.21 -23.14
N GLU A 171 -4.86 -4.25 -22.67
CA GLU A 171 -3.40 -4.30 -22.77
C GLU A 171 -2.75 -4.54 -21.41
N VAL A 172 -1.66 -5.29 -21.40
CA VAL A 172 -0.84 -5.51 -20.21
C VAL A 172 -0.07 -4.23 -19.89
N VAL A 173 -0.32 -3.67 -18.70
CA VAL A 173 0.44 -2.53 -18.18
C VAL A 173 1.74 -3.06 -17.61
N ILE A 174 2.86 -2.70 -18.22
CA ILE A 174 4.19 -3.07 -17.73
C ILE A 174 4.47 -2.30 -16.43
N GLN A 175 4.46 -3.02 -15.32
CA GLN A 175 4.80 -2.51 -13.99
C GLN A 175 5.97 -3.29 -13.41
N SER A 176 6.74 -2.63 -12.55
CA SER A 176 7.78 -3.31 -11.80
C SER A 176 7.18 -4.36 -10.89
N ARG A 177 7.86 -5.50 -10.81
CA ARG A 177 7.53 -6.60 -9.89
C ARG A 177 8.35 -6.53 -8.60
N ARG A 178 9.26 -5.56 -8.49
CA ARG A 178 10.15 -5.34 -7.34
C ARG A 178 9.47 -4.49 -6.27
N THR A 179 8.20 -4.81 -5.96
CA THR A 179 7.33 -3.99 -5.09
C THR A 179 6.82 -4.77 -3.89
N PHE A 180 6.47 -4.06 -2.82
CA PHE A 180 5.91 -4.66 -1.60
C PHE A 180 4.60 -5.40 -1.88
N SER A 181 3.77 -4.92 -2.82
CA SER A 181 2.55 -5.61 -3.24
C SER A 181 2.85 -6.99 -3.85
N HIS A 182 3.91 -7.11 -4.64
CA HIS A 182 4.38 -8.41 -5.13
C HIS A 182 4.98 -9.25 -4.00
N ALA A 183 5.71 -8.62 -3.09
CA ALA A 183 6.35 -9.28 -1.94
C ALA A 183 5.35 -10.03 -1.05
N ILE A 184 4.29 -9.36 -0.60
CA ILE A 184 3.26 -9.99 0.26
C ILE A 184 2.44 -11.07 -0.46
N ASN A 185 2.57 -11.19 -1.79
CA ASN A 185 1.93 -12.21 -2.61
C ASN A 185 2.92 -13.26 -3.14
N GLY A 186 4.19 -13.14 -2.78
CA GLY A 186 5.26 -14.05 -3.18
C GLY A 186 5.56 -15.13 -2.13
N PRO A 187 5.97 -16.35 -2.53
CA PRO A 187 6.30 -17.41 -1.58
C PRO A 187 7.38 -17.01 -0.58
N VAL A 188 8.47 -16.42 -1.08
CA VAL A 188 9.58 -15.96 -0.24
C VAL A 188 9.13 -14.82 0.67
N GLY A 189 8.38 -13.85 0.15
CA GLY A 189 7.89 -12.74 0.95
C GLY A 189 6.97 -13.17 2.09
N LYS A 190 6.07 -14.13 1.86
CA LYS A 190 5.22 -14.71 2.91
C LYS A 190 6.02 -15.42 4.01
N CYS A 191 7.08 -16.11 3.63
CA CYS A 191 7.99 -16.70 4.62
C CYS A 191 8.76 -15.62 5.39
N THR A 192 9.20 -14.54 4.74
CA THR A 192 9.78 -13.37 5.41
C THR A 192 8.78 -12.72 6.37
N GLN A 193 7.50 -12.59 6.01
CA GLN A 193 6.45 -12.11 6.93
C GLN A 193 6.29 -13.04 8.13
N ALA A 194 6.34 -14.37 7.93
CA ALA A 194 6.28 -15.34 9.01
C ALA A 194 7.40 -15.11 10.04
N LEU A 195 8.63 -14.83 9.58
CA LEU A 195 9.77 -14.52 10.46
C LEU A 195 9.51 -13.27 11.32
N PHE A 196 8.96 -12.20 10.74
CA PHE A 196 8.61 -10.99 11.49
C PHE A 196 7.49 -11.22 12.50
N GLN A 197 6.53 -12.10 12.20
CA GLN A 197 5.40 -12.38 13.09
C GLN A 197 5.79 -13.19 14.33
N VAL A 198 6.85 -14.01 14.24
CA VAL A 198 7.33 -14.84 15.36
C VAL A 198 8.38 -14.14 16.22
N MET A 199 8.71 -12.88 15.93
CA MET A 199 9.54 -12.05 16.79
C MET A 199 8.91 -11.96 18.20
N PRO A 200 9.62 -12.36 19.26
CA PRO A 200 9.11 -12.33 20.62
C PRO A 200 8.55 -10.96 21.05
N SER A 201 7.38 -10.97 21.68
CA SER A 201 6.72 -9.73 22.13
C SER A 201 7.49 -8.96 23.22
N GLU A 202 8.33 -9.67 23.99
CA GLU A 202 9.21 -9.11 25.03
C GLU A 202 10.39 -8.31 24.44
N GLU A 203 10.68 -8.49 23.15
CA GLU A 203 11.74 -7.83 22.37
C GLU A 203 11.27 -6.54 21.69
N LYS A 204 10.25 -5.89 22.25
CA LYS A 204 9.77 -4.56 21.80
C LYS A 204 10.41 -3.42 22.58
N LYS A 205 11.59 -3.66 23.16
CA LYS A 205 12.37 -2.64 23.88
C LYS A 205 13.53 -2.17 23.00
N ALA A 206 13.95 -0.94 23.21
CA ALA A 206 15.13 -0.41 22.52
C ALA A 206 16.33 -1.31 22.81
N GLY A 207 17.04 -1.73 21.76
CA GLY A 207 18.26 -2.54 21.89
C GLY A 207 18.07 -3.98 22.34
N SER A 208 16.85 -4.56 22.25
CA SER A 208 16.63 -5.98 22.57
C SER A 208 17.34 -6.95 21.62
N LEU A 209 17.81 -6.46 20.47
CA LEU A 209 18.43 -7.21 19.39
C LEU A 209 17.46 -8.19 18.72
N ILE A 210 17.74 -8.52 17.45
CA ILE A 210 16.99 -9.54 16.73
C ILE A 210 17.58 -10.91 17.08
N PRO A 211 16.78 -11.92 17.42
CA PRO A 211 17.27 -13.28 17.67
C PRO A 211 18.05 -13.81 16.48
N TYR A 212 19.21 -14.41 16.73
CA TYR A 212 20.10 -14.92 15.68
C TYR A 212 19.40 -15.94 14.76
N SER A 213 18.53 -16.78 15.33
CA SER A 213 17.71 -17.74 14.58
C SER A 213 16.82 -17.07 13.53
N ILE A 214 16.30 -15.88 13.79
CA ILE A 214 15.48 -15.13 12.84
C ILE A 214 16.37 -14.33 11.88
N LYS A 215 17.36 -13.62 12.44
CA LYS A 215 18.29 -12.77 11.68
C LYS A 215 18.97 -13.53 10.53
N SER A 216 19.60 -14.67 10.85
CA SER A 216 20.29 -15.51 9.85
C SER A 216 19.38 -15.97 8.71
N ARG A 217 18.09 -16.23 9.00
CA ARG A 217 17.09 -16.61 8.00
C ARG A 217 16.68 -15.45 7.12
N ILE A 218 16.54 -14.24 7.65
CA ILE A 218 16.30 -13.04 6.84
C ILE A 218 17.49 -12.78 5.92
N GLU A 219 18.71 -12.83 6.46
CA GLU A 219 19.95 -12.64 5.69
C GLU A 219 20.09 -13.64 4.54
N ARG A 220 19.77 -14.92 4.79
CA ARG A 220 19.72 -15.96 3.76
C ARG A 220 18.78 -15.61 2.61
N LEU A 221 17.65 -14.96 2.89
CA LEU A 221 16.64 -14.62 1.90
C LEU A 221 16.96 -13.34 1.11
N PHE A 222 17.89 -12.50 1.56
CA PHE A 222 18.39 -11.37 0.75
C PHE A 222 19.11 -11.80 -0.54
N THR A 223 19.48 -13.08 -0.65
CA THR A 223 20.12 -13.67 -1.83
C THR A 223 19.25 -14.72 -2.52
N ALA A 224 17.94 -14.75 -2.22
CA ALA A 224 17.01 -15.66 -2.86
C ALA A 224 16.93 -15.40 -4.39
N PRO A 225 16.78 -16.45 -5.22
CA PRO A 225 16.75 -16.30 -6.66
C PRO A 225 15.49 -15.56 -7.12
N GLY A 226 15.51 -15.06 -8.37
CA GLY A 226 14.37 -14.39 -8.98
C GLY A 226 13.88 -13.20 -8.17
N GLU A 227 12.56 -13.14 -7.95
CA GLU A 227 11.91 -12.05 -7.19
C GLU A 227 12.10 -12.20 -5.68
N GLY A 228 12.63 -13.34 -5.20
CA GLY A 228 12.68 -13.67 -3.78
C GLY A 228 13.50 -12.67 -2.94
N ALA A 229 14.66 -12.25 -3.44
CA ALA A 229 15.49 -11.25 -2.76
C ALA A 229 14.77 -9.90 -2.63
N ASP A 230 14.18 -9.43 -3.73
CA ASP A 230 13.44 -8.17 -3.77
C ASP A 230 12.24 -8.19 -2.82
N HIS A 231 11.51 -9.32 -2.76
CA HIS A 231 10.41 -9.50 -1.83
C HIS A 231 10.87 -9.39 -0.36
N THR A 232 11.97 -10.07 -0.03
CA THR A 232 12.54 -10.02 1.33
C THR A 232 12.98 -8.61 1.70
N ILE A 233 13.65 -7.92 0.78
CA ILE A 233 14.11 -6.54 0.97
C ILE A 233 12.93 -5.61 1.19
N ALA A 234 11.88 -5.67 0.36
CA ALA A 234 10.71 -4.80 0.48
C ALA A 234 9.98 -5.00 1.82
N ILE A 235 9.82 -6.26 2.28
CA ILE A 235 9.19 -6.53 3.58
C ILE A 235 10.07 -6.08 4.74
N THR A 236 11.38 -6.33 4.65
CA THR A 236 12.31 -5.97 5.73
C THR A 236 12.43 -4.46 5.88
N THR A 237 12.57 -3.73 4.78
CA THR A 237 12.68 -2.26 4.78
C THR A 237 11.39 -1.57 5.19
N ARG A 238 10.21 -2.15 4.95
CA ARG A 238 8.95 -1.66 5.54
C ARG A 238 9.02 -1.57 7.07
N ASN A 239 9.79 -2.46 7.71
CA ASN A 239 9.96 -2.50 9.16
C ASN A 239 11.20 -1.72 9.65
N LEU A 240 11.85 -0.91 8.79
CA LEU A 240 13.12 -0.25 9.09
C LEU A 240 13.11 0.60 10.36
N ASN A 241 12.04 1.37 10.60
CA ASN A 241 11.91 2.17 11.84
C ASN A 241 12.00 1.29 13.10
N TRP A 242 11.26 0.18 13.10
CA TRP A 242 11.27 -0.76 14.22
C TRP A 242 12.61 -1.47 14.35
N LEU A 243 13.20 -1.90 13.23
CA LEU A 243 14.52 -2.56 13.19
C LEU A 243 15.62 -1.64 13.71
N MET A 244 15.60 -0.36 13.35
CA MET A 244 16.51 0.65 13.89
C MET A 244 16.32 0.90 15.39
N PHE A 245 15.12 0.68 15.92
CA PHE A 245 14.84 0.80 17.35
C PHE A 245 15.34 -0.42 18.15
N VAL A 246 15.16 -1.64 17.64
CA VAL A 246 15.53 -2.88 18.36
C VAL A 246 16.98 -3.33 18.12
N ASP A 247 17.51 -3.17 16.91
CA ASP A 247 18.84 -3.61 16.51
C ASP A 247 19.46 -2.62 15.50
N PRO A 248 19.83 -1.41 15.97
CA PRO A 248 20.35 -0.35 15.10
C PRO A 248 21.65 -0.73 14.39
N ALA A 249 22.48 -1.59 15.00
CA ALA A 249 23.72 -2.03 14.38
C ALA A 249 23.43 -2.84 13.11
N TRP A 250 22.53 -3.82 13.22
CA TRP A 250 22.13 -4.64 12.08
C TRP A 250 21.41 -3.84 11.00
N ALA A 251 20.49 -2.97 11.37
CA ALA A 251 19.77 -2.14 10.40
C ALA A 251 20.70 -1.17 9.67
N LYS A 252 21.70 -0.59 10.35
CA LYS A 252 22.74 0.27 9.73
C LYS A 252 23.64 -0.51 8.77
N GLU A 253 23.97 -1.75 9.10
CA GLU A 253 24.81 -2.60 8.27
C GLU A 253 24.08 -3.08 7.01
N TRP A 254 22.84 -3.56 7.16
CA TRP A 254 22.14 -4.27 6.08
C TRP A 254 21.13 -3.42 5.30
N LEU A 255 20.45 -2.46 5.95
CA LEU A 255 19.29 -1.79 5.36
C LEU A 255 19.55 -0.34 4.94
N ILE A 256 20.41 0.37 5.64
CA ILE A 256 20.75 1.74 5.26
C ILE A 256 21.51 1.79 3.92
N PRO A 257 22.53 0.94 3.64
CA PRO A 257 23.28 1.03 2.39
C PRO A 257 22.45 0.72 1.15
N ILE A 258 21.44 -0.15 1.29
CA ILE A 258 20.59 -0.54 0.16
C ILE A 258 19.59 0.54 -0.24
N LEU A 259 19.45 1.61 0.55
CA LEU A 259 18.65 2.80 0.22
C LEU A 259 19.41 3.83 -0.62
N ASP A 260 20.72 3.65 -0.85
CA ASP A 260 21.43 4.42 -1.87
C ASP A 260 20.76 4.16 -3.23
N LEU A 261 20.35 5.21 -3.94
CA LEU A 261 19.63 5.11 -5.22
C LEU A 261 20.42 4.36 -6.31
N LYS A 262 21.75 4.22 -6.15
CA LYS A 262 22.62 3.45 -7.05
C LYS A 262 22.71 1.98 -6.69
N HIS A 263 22.25 1.58 -5.51
CA HIS A 263 22.31 0.20 -5.06
C HIS A 263 21.32 -0.67 -5.88
N PRO A 264 21.70 -1.88 -6.33
CA PRO A 264 20.81 -2.74 -7.12
C PRO A 264 19.48 -3.10 -6.44
N ALA A 265 19.46 -3.07 -5.10
CA ALA A 265 18.29 -3.31 -4.26
C ALA A 265 17.52 -2.03 -3.84
N ALA A 266 17.89 -0.86 -4.36
CA ALA A 266 17.25 0.41 -4.00
C ALA A 266 15.75 0.41 -4.29
N GLU A 267 15.35 -0.13 -5.43
CA GLU A 267 13.95 -0.18 -5.85
C GLU A 267 13.03 -0.90 -4.84
N PRO A 268 13.24 -2.20 -4.53
CA PRO A 268 12.42 -2.87 -3.52
C PRO A 268 12.59 -2.26 -2.13
N ALA A 269 13.77 -1.73 -1.79
CA ALA A 269 14.01 -1.10 -0.48
C ALA A 269 13.16 0.16 -0.28
N TRP A 270 13.17 1.08 -1.24
CA TRP A 270 12.34 2.28 -1.19
C TRP A 270 10.86 1.97 -1.34
N ASN A 271 10.49 1.04 -2.21
CA ASN A 271 9.09 0.63 -2.35
C ASN A 271 8.55 0.05 -1.03
N GLY A 272 9.33 -0.82 -0.37
CA GLY A 272 9.02 -1.37 0.94
C GLY A 272 8.93 -0.31 2.02
N TYR A 273 9.93 0.56 2.12
CA TYR A 273 9.96 1.59 3.14
C TYR A 273 8.85 2.62 2.98
N LEU A 274 8.57 3.08 1.76
CA LEU A 274 7.46 3.98 1.47
C LEU A 274 6.09 3.32 1.68
N HIS A 275 5.98 1.98 1.75
CA HIS A 275 4.75 1.30 2.18
C HIS A 275 4.52 1.36 3.70
N CYS A 276 5.52 1.78 4.49
CA CYS A 276 5.33 2.05 5.92
C CYS A 276 4.31 3.19 6.11
N ASN A 277 3.46 3.06 7.13
CA ASN A 277 2.51 4.12 7.49
C ASN A 277 3.17 5.22 8.33
N ASP A 278 4.24 4.89 9.04
CA ASP A 278 4.95 5.80 9.93
C ASP A 278 6.04 6.55 9.18
N MET A 279 6.20 7.84 9.51
CA MET A 279 7.31 8.66 9.03
C MET A 279 8.66 8.06 9.48
N PRO A 280 9.76 8.30 8.75
CA PRO A 280 11.09 8.00 9.22
C PRO A 280 11.31 8.49 10.65
N SER A 281 11.73 7.58 11.53
CA SER A 281 12.25 7.96 12.84
C SER A 281 13.46 8.88 12.66
N ILE A 282 13.75 9.76 13.61
CA ILE A 282 14.89 10.70 13.52
C ILE A 282 16.20 9.93 13.22
N ALA A 283 16.41 8.80 13.89
CA ALA A 283 17.58 7.95 13.67
C ALA A 283 17.70 7.40 12.24
N VAL A 284 16.59 7.10 11.57
CA VAL A 284 16.59 6.72 10.15
C VAL A 284 16.78 7.95 9.28
N ALA A 285 16.01 9.01 9.55
CA ALA A 285 15.94 10.22 8.76
C ALA A 285 17.32 10.88 8.57
N GLU A 286 18.14 10.92 9.63
CA GLU A 286 19.51 11.44 9.57
C GLU A 286 20.39 10.67 8.58
N LEU A 287 20.27 9.35 8.58
CA LEU A 287 21.09 8.47 7.75
C LEU A 287 20.64 8.48 6.28
N ILE A 288 19.34 8.59 6.03
CA ILE A 288 18.79 8.50 4.68
C ILE A 288 18.66 9.85 3.98
N LYS A 289 18.76 10.98 4.70
CA LYS A 289 18.60 12.32 4.12
C LYS A 289 19.34 12.50 2.79
N PRO A 290 20.64 12.13 2.64
CA PRO A 290 21.36 12.33 1.38
C PRO A 290 20.72 11.63 0.19
N TYR A 291 20.14 10.45 0.41
CA TYR A 291 19.41 9.68 -0.61
C TYR A 291 18.01 10.23 -0.81
N PHE A 292 17.37 10.68 0.27
CA PHE A 292 15.98 11.11 0.29
C PHE A 292 15.75 12.40 -0.49
N LEU A 293 16.73 13.30 -0.52
CA LEU A 293 16.67 14.56 -1.28
C LEU A 293 16.49 14.36 -2.79
N ASN A 294 17.05 13.29 -3.36
CA ASN A 294 16.96 12.97 -4.80
C ASN A 294 15.96 11.85 -5.09
N LEU A 295 15.16 11.44 -4.09
CA LEU A 295 14.29 10.29 -4.22
C LEU A 295 13.15 10.53 -5.21
N ILE A 296 12.56 11.73 -5.21
CA ILE A 296 11.35 12.03 -5.98
C ILE A 296 11.55 11.84 -7.49
N PRO A 297 12.56 12.46 -8.14
CA PRO A 297 12.78 12.22 -9.57
C PRO A 297 13.06 10.74 -9.88
N TRP A 298 13.75 10.06 -8.97
CA TRP A 298 14.10 8.65 -9.14
C TRP A 298 12.87 7.74 -9.05
N ILE A 299 11.99 7.90 -8.06
CA ILE A 299 10.75 7.09 -7.98
C ILE A 299 9.76 7.41 -9.09
N GLU A 300 9.71 8.65 -9.60
CA GLU A 300 8.86 8.99 -10.75
C GLU A 300 9.35 8.34 -12.05
N SER A 301 10.62 7.91 -12.10
CA SER A 301 11.14 7.09 -13.20
C SER A 301 10.78 5.60 -13.11
N LEU A 302 10.23 5.15 -11.97
CA LEU A 302 9.89 3.76 -11.73
C LEU A 302 8.40 3.48 -12.02
N SER A 303 8.13 2.34 -12.65
CA SER A 303 6.76 1.92 -13.02
C SER A 303 6.08 1.14 -11.89
N TRP A 304 5.85 1.76 -10.73
CA TRP A 304 5.15 1.13 -9.60
C TRP A 304 3.61 1.18 -9.74
N GLU A 305 2.90 0.36 -8.96
CA GLU A 305 1.43 0.35 -8.92
C GLU A 305 0.82 1.61 -8.31
N LYS A 306 1.57 2.29 -7.43
CA LYS A 306 1.17 3.50 -6.72
C LYS A 306 2.24 4.57 -6.90
N ASN A 307 1.79 5.81 -7.10
CA ASN A 307 2.68 6.95 -7.08
C ASN A 307 3.06 7.31 -5.63
N TYR A 308 4.28 6.95 -5.22
CA TYR A 308 4.81 7.26 -3.91
C TYR A 308 5.50 8.64 -3.80
N SER A 309 5.58 9.44 -4.88
CA SER A 309 6.19 10.78 -4.83
C SER A 309 5.43 11.75 -3.94
N VAL A 310 4.11 11.58 -3.85
CA VAL A 310 3.28 12.30 -2.90
C VAL A 310 3.64 11.94 -1.46
N ARG A 311 3.83 10.66 -1.13
CA ARG A 311 4.17 10.24 0.22
C ARG A 311 5.58 10.69 0.61
N ALA A 312 6.55 10.51 -0.30
CA ALA A 312 7.92 10.95 -0.09
C ALA A 312 8.01 12.47 0.14
N SER A 313 7.31 13.27 -0.66
CA SER A 313 7.25 14.73 -0.46
C SER A 313 6.58 15.10 0.86
N GLN A 314 5.49 14.45 1.25
CA GLN A 314 4.84 14.68 2.55
C GLN A 314 5.79 14.40 3.72
N TRP A 315 6.55 13.32 3.68
CA TRP A 315 7.56 13.01 4.70
C TRP A 315 8.65 14.10 4.78
N LEU A 316 9.18 14.55 3.65
CA LEU A 316 10.14 15.66 3.60
C LEU A 316 9.54 16.96 4.16
N GLY A 317 8.27 17.24 3.85
CA GLY A 317 7.52 18.36 4.40
C GLY A 317 7.32 18.26 5.91
N LEU A 318 6.99 17.07 6.44
CA LEU A 318 6.87 16.85 7.88
C LEU A 318 8.21 17.05 8.59
N MET A 319 9.29 16.48 8.07
CA MET A 319 10.63 16.68 8.61
C MET A 319 10.97 18.18 8.67
N ARG A 320 10.74 18.90 7.56
CA ARG A 320 10.95 20.36 7.48
C ARG A 320 10.13 21.15 8.50
N MET A 321 8.86 20.81 8.70
CA MET A 321 7.93 21.58 9.55
C MET A 321 8.06 21.26 11.05
N PHE A 322 8.21 19.99 11.41
CA PHE A 322 8.15 19.56 12.82
C PHE A 322 9.54 19.49 13.47
N HIS A 323 10.60 19.41 12.67
CA HIS A 323 11.98 19.26 13.14
C HIS A 323 12.96 20.18 12.39
N PRO A 324 12.68 21.49 12.21
CA PRO A 324 13.42 22.36 11.29
C PRO A 324 14.92 22.51 11.59
N ASP A 325 15.32 22.30 12.85
CA ASP A 325 16.69 22.45 13.34
C ASP A 325 17.45 21.11 13.39
N GLU A 326 16.78 19.98 13.13
CA GLU A 326 17.42 18.66 13.13
C GLU A 326 18.28 18.47 11.87
N PRO A 327 19.48 17.84 11.97
CA PRO A 327 20.33 17.57 10.81
C PRO A 327 19.63 16.75 9.72
N SER A 328 18.67 15.90 10.12
CA SER A 328 17.84 15.09 9.24
C SER A 328 16.90 15.90 8.36
N SER A 329 16.54 17.12 8.75
CA SER A 329 15.53 17.89 8.06
C SER A 329 16.07 18.60 6.82
N PRO A 330 15.28 18.70 5.74
CA PRO A 330 15.64 19.55 4.61
C PRO A 330 15.79 21.01 5.06
N SER A 331 16.85 21.66 4.59
CA SER A 331 16.97 23.12 4.63
C SER A 331 15.92 23.77 3.72
N ARG A 332 15.74 25.08 3.87
CA ARG A 332 14.83 25.86 3.01
C ARG A 332 15.13 25.70 1.51
N ASN A 333 16.41 25.71 1.16
CA ASN A 333 16.85 25.58 -0.23
C ASN A 333 16.63 24.16 -0.76
N GLU A 334 16.91 23.14 0.06
CA GLU A 334 16.64 21.74 -0.29
C GLU A 334 15.14 21.50 -0.47
N MET A 335 14.31 21.96 0.46
CA MET A 335 12.85 21.82 0.35
C MET A 335 12.30 22.54 -0.88
N ARG A 336 12.79 23.74 -1.19
CA ARG A 336 12.39 24.45 -2.41
C ARG A 336 12.78 23.67 -3.67
N SER A 337 13.99 23.13 -3.74
CA SER A 337 14.44 22.31 -4.87
C SER A 337 13.57 21.06 -5.04
N ILE A 338 13.25 20.36 -3.93
CA ILE A 338 12.32 19.23 -3.93
C ILE A 338 10.95 19.62 -4.52
N LEU A 339 10.37 20.74 -4.08
CA LEU A 339 9.07 21.21 -4.58
C LEU A 339 9.09 21.60 -6.07
N ARG A 340 10.25 22.03 -6.58
CA ARG A 340 10.45 22.31 -8.01
C ARG A 340 10.48 21.04 -8.85
N GLU A 341 11.04 19.97 -8.31
CA GLU A 341 11.21 18.67 -8.98
C GLU A 341 9.94 17.82 -9.02
N LEU A 342 8.99 18.05 -8.11
CA LEU A 342 7.70 17.36 -8.13
C LEU A 342 6.97 17.54 -9.46
N SER A 343 6.36 16.48 -9.97
CA SER A 343 5.32 16.59 -10.99
C SER A 343 4.18 17.51 -10.56
N ASP A 344 3.48 18.12 -11.52
CA ASP A 344 2.37 19.04 -11.23
C ASP A 344 1.28 18.37 -10.37
N GLU A 345 0.96 17.11 -10.64
CA GLU A 345 0.01 16.34 -9.84
C GLU A 345 0.50 16.17 -8.39
N ALA A 346 1.75 15.76 -8.19
CA ALA A 346 2.30 15.54 -6.85
C ALA A 346 2.40 16.85 -6.05
N ARG A 347 2.81 17.95 -6.69
CA ARG A 347 2.85 19.28 -6.08
C ARG A 347 1.46 19.75 -5.65
N ASN A 348 0.43 19.55 -6.47
CA ASN A 348 -0.94 19.92 -6.11
C ASN A 348 -1.49 19.07 -4.96
N ARG A 349 -1.19 17.76 -4.94
CA ARG A 349 -1.53 16.89 -3.80
C ARG A 349 -0.78 17.28 -2.53
N PHE A 350 0.44 17.78 -2.64
CA PHE A 350 1.19 18.33 -1.51
C PHE A 350 0.50 19.58 -0.94
N ILE A 351 -0.02 20.49 -1.78
CA ILE A 351 -0.85 21.63 -1.33
C ILE A 351 -2.08 21.13 -0.57
N SER A 352 -2.85 20.19 -1.14
CA SER A 352 -4.02 19.64 -0.45
C SER A 352 -3.67 19.01 0.90
N TRP A 353 -2.50 18.37 0.99
CA TRP A 353 -2.01 17.82 2.25
C TRP A 353 -1.64 18.88 3.29
N LEU A 354 -1.10 20.03 2.90
CA LEU A 354 -0.89 21.16 3.82
C LEU A 354 -2.21 21.61 4.48
N GLY A 355 -3.33 21.50 3.77
CA GLY A 355 -4.66 21.74 4.35
C GLY A 355 -5.00 20.80 5.51
N LEU A 356 -4.62 19.52 5.41
CA LEU A 356 -4.76 18.55 6.51
C LEU A 356 -3.82 18.87 7.67
N VAL A 357 -2.59 19.32 7.39
CA VAL A 357 -1.63 19.74 8.43
C VAL A 357 -2.17 20.95 9.20
N GLY A 358 -2.71 21.94 8.50
CA GLY A 358 -3.31 23.13 9.10
C GLY A 358 -4.48 22.80 10.03
N GLN A 359 -5.37 21.89 9.61
CA GLN A 359 -6.56 21.51 10.38
C GLN A 359 -6.28 20.58 11.57
N LYS A 360 -5.35 19.62 11.43
CA LYS A 360 -5.16 18.55 12.44
C LYS A 360 -4.19 18.88 13.56
N ASN A 361 -3.46 19.98 13.47
CA ASN A 361 -2.44 20.36 14.46
C ASN A 361 -2.85 21.64 15.20
N GLU A 362 -2.54 21.71 16.49
CA GLU A 362 -2.74 22.92 17.27
C GLU A 362 -1.93 24.08 16.68
N SER A 363 -2.63 25.18 16.34
CA SER A 363 -2.04 26.32 15.62
C SER A 363 -1.32 25.92 14.32
N GLY A 364 -1.76 24.84 13.67
CA GLY A 364 -1.05 24.23 12.54
C GLY A 364 -0.83 25.17 11.36
N TRP A 365 -1.81 26.03 11.08
CA TRP A 365 -1.69 27.07 10.05
C TRP A 365 -0.53 28.03 10.31
N VAL A 366 -0.50 28.61 11.51
CA VAL A 366 0.46 29.66 11.90
C VAL A 366 1.86 29.07 12.12
N LYS A 367 1.94 27.90 12.75
CA LYS A 367 3.22 27.30 13.16
C LYS A 367 3.91 26.54 12.03
N TYR A 368 3.16 25.95 11.09
CA TYR A 368 3.72 25.03 10.11
C TYR A 368 3.45 25.45 8.67
N VAL A 369 2.17 25.64 8.31
CA VAL A 369 1.78 25.85 6.90
C VAL A 369 2.26 27.20 6.36
N ILE A 370 1.97 28.30 7.07
CA ILE A 370 2.35 29.65 6.64
C ILE A 370 3.88 29.81 6.51
N PRO A 371 4.71 29.39 7.50
CA PRO A 371 6.16 29.42 7.36
C PRO A 371 6.67 28.65 6.14
N LEU A 372 6.19 27.42 5.92
CA LEU A 372 6.60 26.62 4.76
C LEU A 372 6.25 27.32 3.44
N ILE A 373 5.04 27.87 3.32
CA ILE A 373 4.62 28.59 2.11
C ILE A 373 5.50 29.81 1.86
N ARG A 374 5.75 30.64 2.88
CA ARG A 374 6.50 31.89 2.75
C ARG A 374 7.99 31.67 2.47
N GLU A 375 8.56 30.67 3.13
CA GLU A 375 10.01 30.44 3.17
C GLU A 375 10.49 29.43 2.13
N ASP A 376 9.71 28.37 1.89
CA ASP A 376 10.20 27.20 1.14
C ASP A 376 9.53 27.06 -0.24
N TRP A 377 8.31 27.59 -0.44
CA TRP A 377 7.57 27.38 -1.69
C TRP A 377 8.24 28.02 -2.93
N PRO A 378 8.25 27.33 -4.09
CA PRO A 378 8.75 27.87 -5.36
C PRO A 378 7.99 29.14 -5.81
N LYS A 379 8.71 30.21 -6.15
CA LYS A 379 8.13 31.52 -6.49
C LYS A 379 7.99 31.78 -7.99
N GLU A 380 8.57 30.91 -8.80
CA GLU A 380 8.64 31.01 -10.25
C GLU A 380 7.25 30.96 -10.88
N ARG A 381 7.06 31.72 -11.97
CA ARG A 381 5.77 31.82 -12.67
C ARG A 381 5.30 30.48 -13.26
N GLN A 382 6.23 29.62 -13.66
CA GLN A 382 5.92 28.32 -14.27
C GLN A 382 5.10 27.39 -13.36
N TYR A 383 5.18 27.57 -12.03
CA TYR A 383 4.45 26.76 -11.06
C TYR A 383 3.05 27.31 -10.73
N ARG A 384 2.64 28.43 -11.34
CA ARG A 384 1.34 29.06 -11.14
C ARG A 384 0.39 28.63 -12.25
N THR A 385 -0.14 27.42 -12.13
CA THR A 385 -1.04 26.78 -13.10
C THR A 385 -2.48 26.79 -12.62
N THR A 386 -3.45 26.61 -13.51
CA THR A 386 -4.87 26.47 -13.17
C THR A 386 -5.09 25.39 -12.11
N SER A 387 -4.43 24.24 -12.24
CA SER A 387 -4.53 23.14 -11.26
C SER A 387 -3.96 23.52 -9.89
N SER A 388 -2.87 24.29 -9.86
CA SER A 388 -2.30 24.78 -8.60
C SER A 388 -3.24 25.79 -7.91
N VAL A 389 -3.91 26.67 -8.66
CA VAL A 389 -4.90 27.61 -8.10
C VAL A 389 -6.06 26.84 -7.48
N LYS A 390 -6.57 25.79 -8.13
CA LYS A 390 -7.62 24.93 -7.56
C LYS A 390 -7.17 24.26 -6.26
N ALA A 391 -5.93 23.78 -6.21
CA ALA A 391 -5.37 23.20 -4.99
C ALA A 391 -5.22 24.24 -3.86
N TRP A 392 -4.77 25.46 -4.17
CA TRP A 392 -4.68 26.57 -3.22
C TRP A 392 -6.04 27.00 -2.69
N VAL A 393 -7.04 27.12 -3.57
CA VAL A 393 -8.42 27.44 -3.16
C VAL A 393 -8.98 26.34 -2.26
N GLY A 394 -8.75 25.06 -2.59
CA GLY A 394 -9.13 23.95 -1.71
C GLY A 394 -8.46 24.02 -0.34
N LEU A 395 -7.18 24.41 -0.27
CA LEU A 395 -6.49 24.66 1.00
C LEU A 395 -7.12 25.83 1.76
N LEU A 396 -7.49 26.92 1.08
CA LEU A 396 -8.12 28.09 1.70
C LEU A 396 -9.52 27.79 2.23
N ASP A 397 -10.28 26.95 1.54
CA ASP A 397 -11.60 26.46 1.99
C ASP A 397 -11.48 25.79 3.37
N ASP A 398 -10.35 25.12 3.63
CA ASP A 398 -10.09 24.40 4.87
C ASP A 398 -9.67 25.27 6.08
N THR A 399 -9.43 26.58 5.89
CA THR A 399 -8.75 27.43 6.90
C THR A 399 -9.62 27.92 8.05
N GLY A 400 -10.93 28.07 7.86
CA GLY A 400 -11.83 28.61 8.88
C GLY A 400 -11.44 30.03 9.30
N ASP A 401 -11.23 30.24 10.60
CA ASP A 401 -10.85 31.53 11.19
C ASP A 401 -9.45 32.01 10.78
N LYS A 402 -8.63 31.12 10.22
CA LYS A 402 -7.28 31.42 9.72
C LYS A 402 -7.22 31.82 8.26
N PHE A 403 -8.37 32.03 7.62
CA PHE A 403 -8.45 32.39 6.21
C PHE A 403 -7.60 33.61 5.84
N PRO A 404 -7.68 34.77 6.54
CA PRO A 404 -6.92 35.94 6.15
C PRO A 404 -5.40 35.74 6.23
N GLU A 405 -4.89 35.11 7.29
CA GLU A 405 -3.45 34.92 7.46
C GLU A 405 -2.87 33.93 6.43
N VAL A 406 -3.62 32.87 6.12
CA VAL A 406 -3.22 31.88 5.12
C VAL A 406 -3.33 32.46 3.72
N TYR A 407 -4.41 33.18 3.40
CA TYR A 407 -4.58 33.85 2.11
C TYR A 407 -3.43 34.83 1.83
N ASP A 408 -3.01 35.62 2.81
CA ASP A 408 -1.88 36.54 2.65
C ASP A 408 -0.58 35.82 2.22
N SER A 409 -0.34 34.61 2.75
CA SER A 409 0.81 33.80 2.35
C SER A 409 0.68 33.21 0.93
N VAL A 410 -0.54 32.94 0.47
CA VAL A 410 -0.83 32.24 -0.79
C VAL A 410 -1.04 33.20 -1.97
N LYS A 411 -1.51 34.43 -1.73
CA LYS A 411 -1.99 35.37 -2.76
C LYS A 411 -1.02 35.62 -3.91
N THR A 412 0.28 35.51 -3.68
CA THR A 412 1.31 35.70 -4.72
C THR A 412 1.39 34.55 -5.72
N TYR A 413 0.85 33.38 -5.39
CA TYR A 413 0.87 32.18 -6.23
C TYR A 413 -0.40 32.02 -7.07
N LEU A 414 -1.44 32.80 -6.76
CA LEU A 414 -2.70 32.78 -7.48
C LEU A 414 -2.59 33.49 -8.83
N VAL A 415 -3.22 32.90 -9.84
CA VAL A 415 -3.38 33.47 -11.18
C VAL A 415 -4.84 33.37 -11.61
N PRO A 416 -5.29 34.21 -12.54
CA PRO A 416 -6.65 34.11 -13.05
C PRO A 416 -6.95 32.75 -13.70
N ILE A 417 -8.14 32.20 -13.46
CA ILE A 417 -8.62 30.93 -14.02
C ILE A 417 -10.03 31.07 -14.59
N GLU A 418 -10.32 30.35 -15.68
CA GLU A 418 -11.63 30.43 -16.36
C GLU A 418 -12.74 29.65 -15.67
N THR A 419 -12.40 28.68 -14.80
CA THR A 419 -13.38 27.80 -14.14
C THR A 419 -13.19 27.84 -12.64
N ILE A 420 -14.18 28.39 -11.93
CA ILE A 420 -14.20 28.50 -10.47
C ILE A 420 -15.29 27.64 -9.82
N ASP A 421 -16.13 26.97 -10.61
CA ASP A 421 -17.27 26.20 -10.10
C ASP A 421 -16.85 25.01 -9.21
N HIS A 422 -17.59 24.83 -8.12
CA HIS A 422 -17.45 23.82 -7.09
C HIS A 422 -16.17 23.92 -6.24
N LEU A 423 -15.52 25.08 -6.20
CA LEU A 423 -14.28 25.27 -5.43
C LEU A 423 -14.50 25.92 -4.05
N PHE A 424 -15.65 26.55 -3.81
CA PHE A 424 -15.89 27.47 -2.68
C PHE A 424 -16.99 26.95 -1.74
N TYR A 425 -16.91 25.66 -1.39
CA TYR A 425 -17.94 24.98 -0.61
C TYR A 425 -18.13 25.57 0.80
N ARG A 426 -17.05 25.76 1.57
CA ARG A 426 -17.08 26.38 2.92
C ARG A 426 -17.16 27.90 2.88
N PHE A 427 -16.86 28.53 1.74
CA PHE A 427 -17.04 29.97 1.55
C PHE A 427 -18.50 30.39 1.41
N THR A 428 -19.38 29.50 0.98
CA THR A 428 -20.79 29.82 0.71
C THR A 428 -21.78 29.12 1.65
N ARG A 429 -21.30 28.20 2.50
CA ARG A 429 -22.17 27.38 3.36
C ARG A 429 -21.76 27.43 4.82
N GLU A 430 -22.76 27.44 5.68
CA GLU A 430 -22.58 27.18 7.10
C GLU A 430 -22.34 25.69 7.35
N LEU A 431 -21.30 25.37 8.13
CA LEU A 431 -20.91 24.00 8.43
C LEU A 431 -20.52 23.87 9.89
N GLY A 432 -21.11 22.89 10.58
CA GLY A 432 -20.80 22.61 11.99
C GLY A 432 -21.10 23.79 12.93
N GLY A 433 -22.07 24.64 12.59
CA GLY A 433 -22.43 25.83 13.36
C GLY A 433 -21.50 27.04 13.16
N LYS A 434 -20.58 26.99 12.19
CA LYS A 434 -19.79 28.14 11.77
C LYS A 434 -20.39 28.77 10.52
N GLU A 435 -20.45 30.10 10.51
CA GLU A 435 -20.83 30.89 9.35
C GLU A 435 -19.90 30.63 8.16
N ALA A 436 -20.39 30.94 6.96
CA ALA A 436 -19.63 30.81 5.73
C ALA A 436 -18.42 31.77 5.72
N ILE A 437 -17.26 31.33 5.19
CA ILE A 437 -16.01 32.14 5.23
C ILE A 437 -16.20 33.52 4.59
N ALA A 438 -17.01 33.62 3.52
CA ALA A 438 -17.27 34.89 2.84
C ALA A 438 -18.10 35.88 3.68
N ALA A 439 -18.90 35.40 4.64
CA ALA A 439 -19.60 36.26 5.58
C ALA A 439 -18.67 36.74 6.70
N ILE A 440 -17.78 35.87 7.18
CA ILE A 440 -16.85 36.21 8.27
C ILE A 440 -15.75 37.17 7.79
N PHE A 441 -15.24 36.99 6.57
CA PHE A 441 -14.10 37.74 6.01
C PHE A 441 -14.38 38.32 4.61
N PRO A 442 -15.42 39.16 4.45
CA PRO A 442 -15.93 39.56 3.14
C PRO A 442 -14.91 40.34 2.30
N GLU A 443 -14.11 41.22 2.90
CA GLU A 443 -13.06 41.96 2.19
C GLU A 443 -11.94 41.04 1.66
N THR A 444 -11.53 40.06 2.47
CA THR A 444 -10.48 39.11 2.08
C THR A 444 -10.99 38.15 1.01
N THR A 445 -12.25 37.71 1.12
CA THR A 445 -12.89 36.89 0.08
C THR A 445 -13.06 37.67 -1.22
N LEU A 446 -13.42 38.96 -1.16
CA LEU A 446 -13.48 39.82 -2.33
C LEU A 446 -12.12 39.93 -3.02
N ASP A 447 -11.04 40.09 -2.26
CA ASP A 447 -9.68 40.12 -2.81
C ASP A 447 -9.31 38.80 -3.50
N LEU A 448 -9.66 37.65 -2.89
CA LEU A 448 -9.44 36.33 -3.48
C LEU A 448 -10.20 36.19 -4.81
N MET A 449 -11.49 36.55 -4.84
CA MET A 449 -12.30 36.50 -6.07
C MET A 449 -11.71 37.40 -7.15
N ASP A 450 -11.33 38.61 -6.78
CA ASP A 450 -10.70 39.56 -7.70
C ASP A 450 -9.40 38.99 -8.30
N LYS A 451 -8.62 38.29 -7.49
CA LYS A 451 -7.32 37.74 -7.90
C LYS A 451 -7.43 36.59 -8.89
N ILE A 452 -8.43 35.72 -8.72
CA ILE A 452 -8.59 34.49 -9.52
C ILE A 452 -9.53 34.65 -10.70
N THR A 453 -10.35 35.70 -10.75
CA THR A 453 -11.23 35.95 -11.89
C THR A 453 -10.51 36.77 -12.98
N PRO A 454 -10.45 36.29 -14.23
CA PRO A 454 -9.81 37.00 -15.32
C PRO A 454 -10.56 38.28 -15.70
N GLN A 455 -9.86 39.21 -16.36
CA GLN A 455 -10.44 40.48 -16.82
C GLN A 455 -11.57 40.29 -17.83
N ILE A 456 -11.49 39.22 -18.62
CA ILE A 456 -12.54 38.79 -19.52
C ILE A 456 -12.99 37.43 -19.03
N PHE A 457 -14.20 37.38 -18.49
CA PHE A 457 -14.84 36.15 -18.04
C PHE A 457 -15.83 35.74 -19.12
N THR A 458 -15.61 34.60 -19.75
CA THR A 458 -16.39 34.12 -20.92
C THR A 458 -17.46 33.10 -20.54
N ARG A 459 -17.57 32.76 -19.25
CA ARG A 459 -18.50 31.78 -18.71
C ARG A 459 -19.20 32.35 -17.49
N THR A 460 -20.50 32.17 -17.39
CA THR A 460 -21.29 32.50 -16.20
C THR A 460 -20.92 31.53 -15.07
N SER A 461 -20.60 32.03 -13.88
CA SER A 461 -20.38 31.19 -12.69
C SER A 461 -21.40 31.55 -11.62
N GLY A 462 -22.31 30.61 -11.35
CA GLY A 462 -23.29 30.76 -10.28
C GLY A 462 -22.66 30.75 -8.88
N GLU A 463 -21.42 30.29 -8.74
CA GLU A 463 -20.68 30.34 -7.48
C GLU A 463 -20.13 31.74 -7.20
N LEU A 464 -19.58 32.43 -8.22
CA LEU A 464 -19.14 33.82 -8.10
C LEU A 464 -20.30 34.74 -7.70
N GLN A 465 -21.45 34.59 -8.35
CA GLN A 465 -22.64 35.38 -8.02
C GLN A 465 -23.03 35.21 -6.55
N LYS A 466 -23.12 33.96 -6.07
CA LYS A 466 -23.47 33.68 -4.66
C LYS A 466 -22.48 34.27 -3.67
N ILE A 467 -21.19 34.24 -3.99
CA ILE A 467 -20.16 34.84 -3.13
C ILE A 467 -20.32 36.35 -3.08
N LEU A 468 -20.57 37.02 -4.21
CA LEU A 468 -20.79 38.46 -4.26
C LEU A 468 -22.07 38.88 -3.53
N GLU A 469 -23.17 38.16 -3.72
CA GLU A 469 -24.42 38.38 -2.99
C GLU A 469 -24.19 38.30 -1.48
N LEU A 470 -23.51 37.24 -1.02
CA LEU A 470 -23.19 37.06 0.40
C LEU A 470 -22.28 38.16 0.96
N ILE A 471 -21.29 38.61 0.18
CA ILE A 471 -20.42 39.74 0.55
C ILE A 471 -21.24 41.03 0.68
N GLY A 472 -22.12 41.31 -0.28
CA GLY A 472 -22.96 42.51 -0.28
C GLY A 472 -23.99 42.53 0.85
N ASP A 473 -24.56 41.37 1.16
CA ASP A 473 -25.50 41.19 2.28
C ASP A 473 -24.82 41.37 3.65
N THR A 474 -23.54 41.00 3.74
CA THR A 474 -22.80 41.03 5.02
C THR A 474 -22.11 42.38 5.26
N ASP A 475 -21.49 42.97 4.23
CA ASP A 475 -20.82 44.28 4.31
C ASP A 475 -21.18 45.17 3.11
N THR A 476 -22.21 45.99 3.31
CA THR A 476 -22.72 46.92 2.29
C THR A 476 -21.70 47.98 1.84
N SER A 477 -20.63 48.22 2.61
CA SER A 477 -19.59 49.16 2.20
C SER A 477 -18.78 48.66 0.99
N LEU A 478 -18.64 47.33 0.85
CA LEU A 478 -17.90 46.68 -0.23
C LEU A 478 -18.64 46.69 -1.57
N ILE A 479 -19.96 46.97 -1.59
CA ILE A 479 -20.73 47.07 -2.85
C ILE A 479 -20.19 48.21 -3.74
N LYS A 480 -19.58 49.23 -3.13
CA LYS A 480 -18.94 50.35 -3.84
C LYS A 480 -17.45 50.13 -4.13
N ASP A 481 -16.87 49.00 -3.69
CA ASP A 481 -15.48 48.65 -3.96
C ASP A 481 -15.30 48.38 -5.47
N SER A 482 -14.21 48.87 -6.04
CA SER A 482 -13.94 48.71 -7.48
C SER A 482 -13.80 47.25 -7.90
N ARG A 483 -13.32 46.38 -7.00
CA ARG A 483 -13.24 44.93 -7.19
C ARG A 483 -14.63 44.31 -7.28
N TYR A 484 -15.53 44.69 -6.37
CA TYR A 484 -16.92 44.21 -6.37
C TYR A 484 -17.63 44.63 -7.66
N LEU A 485 -17.56 45.92 -8.01
CA LEU A 485 -18.18 46.47 -9.22
C LEU A 485 -17.66 45.80 -10.50
N ARG A 486 -16.36 45.47 -10.55
CA ARG A 486 -15.79 44.73 -11.67
C ARG A 486 -16.36 43.31 -11.77
N LEU A 487 -16.38 42.58 -10.65
CA LEU A 487 -16.82 41.18 -10.62
C LEU A 487 -18.33 41.05 -10.89
N ILE A 488 -19.16 41.92 -10.32
CA ILE A 488 -20.61 41.89 -10.59
C ILE A 488 -20.93 42.23 -12.04
N ALA A 489 -20.21 43.17 -12.66
CA ALA A 489 -20.37 43.48 -14.08
C ALA A 489 -19.97 42.31 -15.00
N LEU A 490 -19.08 41.41 -14.55
CA LEU A 490 -18.76 40.18 -15.27
C LEU A 490 -19.85 39.11 -15.12
N VAL A 491 -20.53 39.08 -13.97
CA VAL A 491 -21.68 38.20 -13.72
C VAL A 491 -22.90 38.66 -14.51
N GLU A 492 -23.15 39.97 -14.63
CA GLU A 492 -24.31 40.51 -15.36
C GLU A 492 -24.17 40.46 -16.89
N LYS A 493 -22.92 40.39 -17.39
CA LYS A 493 -22.64 40.34 -18.85
C LYS A 493 -22.70 38.93 -19.44
N ASN A 494 -22.66 37.89 -18.61
CA ASN A 494 -22.73 36.48 -19.01
C ASN A 494 -23.98 35.84 -18.41
#